data_AF-A0A966BKI4-F1
#
_entry.id   AF-A0A966BKI4-F1
#
_cell.length_a   1.000
_cell.length_b   1.000
_cell.length_c   1.000
_cell.angle_alpha   90.00
_cell.angle_beta   90.00
_cell.angle_gamma   90.00
#
_symmetry.space_group_name_H-M   'P 1'
#
loop_
_entity.id
_entity.type
_entity.pdbx_description
1 polymer ?
#
loop_
_entity_poly.entity_id
_entity_poly.type
_entity_poly.pdbx_seq_one_letter_code
_entity_poly.pdbx_strand_id
1 'polypeptide(L)'
;AGAEIKLRNPLLEAYPDREEGARELEARQFADKIAALVGNWQISDERQQRPAQYADIMVLVRRRTHLKIYEHALRCAAIPFLTSRRGGLLNTLEASDIQALLTFLITPFADLALAQTLRTPLFGCRDEDLMLLAGAGSKVQGSSSEGELAPCPLPLAPHLSWWQRLQQLVEVATATPTLLRAQRLLQGWLALAD
;
A
#
# COMPACT_ATOMS: atom_id res chain seq x y z
N ALA A 1 -16.59 51.10 8.00
CA ALA A 1 -16.16 50.50 6.71
C ALA A 1 -15.88 49.03 6.96
N GLY A 2 -16.66 48.12 6.35
CA GLY A 2 -16.50 46.67 6.56
C GLY A 2 -15.37 46.12 5.71
N ALA A 3 -14.49 45.32 6.31
CA ALA A 3 -13.43 44.63 5.57
C ALA A 3 -14.06 43.54 4.68
N GLU A 4 -13.81 43.60 3.37
CA GLU A 4 -14.23 42.55 2.43
C GLU A 4 -13.56 41.23 2.80
N ILE A 5 -14.37 40.20 3.03
CA ILE A 5 -13.89 38.84 3.27
C ILE A 5 -13.47 38.27 1.92
N LYS A 6 -12.17 38.27 1.64
CA LYS A 6 -11.59 37.63 0.46
C LYS A 6 -11.51 36.11 0.68
N LEU A 7 -12.42 35.36 0.07
CA LEU A 7 -12.42 33.90 0.09
C LEU A 7 -11.44 33.35 -0.96
N ARG A 8 -10.69 32.30 -0.60
CA ARG A 8 -9.74 31.61 -1.47
C ARG A 8 -10.46 30.67 -2.46
N ASN A 9 -9.92 30.54 -3.67
CA ASN A 9 -10.40 29.58 -4.67
C ASN A 9 -9.68 28.21 -4.54
N PRO A 10 -10.35 27.16 -4.04
CA PRO A 10 -9.71 25.86 -3.76
C PRO A 10 -9.35 25.04 -5.01
N LEU A 11 -9.87 25.40 -6.18
CA LEU A 11 -9.60 24.67 -7.44
C LEU A 11 -8.31 25.14 -8.12
N LEU A 12 -7.90 26.38 -7.86
CA LEU A 12 -6.74 27.02 -8.49
C LEU A 12 -5.59 27.23 -7.51
N GLU A 13 -5.91 27.40 -6.24
CA GLU A 13 -4.91 27.62 -5.19
C GLU A 13 -4.85 26.35 -4.34
N ALA A 14 -3.69 25.71 -4.25
CA ALA A 14 -3.47 24.59 -3.31
C ALA A 14 -3.65 25.06 -1.87
N TYR A 15 -4.08 24.17 -0.98
CA TYR A 15 -4.13 24.51 0.44
C TYR A 15 -2.71 24.81 0.88
N PRO A 16 -2.41 25.97 1.49
CA PRO A 16 -1.09 26.13 2.08
C PRO A 16 -0.97 24.99 3.07
N ASP A 17 -0.09 24.03 2.79
CA ASP A 17 0.22 22.98 3.72
C ASP A 17 0.47 23.69 5.04
N ARG A 18 -0.32 23.29 6.05
CA ARG A 18 -0.32 23.88 7.39
C ARG A 18 1.14 24.11 7.75
N GLU A 19 1.55 25.38 7.92
CA GLU A 19 2.96 25.81 8.02
C GLU A 19 3.81 24.68 8.57
N GLU A 20 4.83 24.25 7.80
CA GLU A 20 5.69 23.11 8.16
C GLU A 20 5.91 23.12 9.65
N GLY A 21 5.33 22.13 10.34
CA GLY A 21 5.22 22.21 11.78
C GLY A 21 6.62 22.43 12.35
N ALA A 22 6.76 23.14 13.47
CA ALA A 22 8.09 23.39 14.06
C ALA A 22 8.98 22.13 14.15
N ARG A 23 8.36 20.94 14.27
CA ARG A 23 9.01 19.63 14.24
C ARG A 23 9.49 19.15 12.87
N GLU A 24 8.82 19.50 11.79
CA GLU A 24 9.26 19.18 10.42
C GLU A 24 10.49 20.00 10.05
N LEU A 25 10.49 21.29 10.41
CA LEU A 25 11.67 22.15 10.28
C LEU A 25 12.83 21.64 11.13
N GLU A 26 12.56 21.28 12.39
CA GLU A 26 13.56 20.67 13.28
C GLU A 26 14.11 19.36 12.69
N ALA A 27 13.25 18.50 12.15
CA ALA A 27 13.64 17.24 11.54
C ALA A 27 14.53 17.42 10.29
N ARG A 28 14.28 18.45 9.48
CA ARG A 28 15.14 18.80 8.34
C ARG A 28 16.50 19.31 8.80
N GLN A 29 16.53 20.27 9.72
CA GLN A 29 17.78 20.78 10.29
C GLN A 29 18.61 19.66 10.93
N PHE A 30 17.93 18.71 11.56
CA PHE A 30 18.56 17.51 12.12
C PHE A 30 19.19 16.63 11.03
N ALA A 31 18.48 16.36 9.93
CA ALA A 31 19.01 15.61 8.80
C ALA A 31 20.22 16.33 8.15
N ASP A 32 20.11 17.64 7.93
CA ASP A 32 21.20 18.46 7.38
C ASP A 32 22.43 18.42 8.28
N LYS A 33 22.22 18.46 9.61
CA LYS A 33 23.32 18.37 10.57
C LYS A 33 24.02 17.02 10.48
N ILE A 34 23.27 15.91 10.40
CA ILE A 34 23.87 14.57 10.23
C ILE A 34 24.68 14.51 8.93
N ALA A 35 24.11 14.98 7.82
CA ALA A 35 24.81 15.01 6.54
C ALA A 35 26.12 15.82 6.61
N ALA A 36 26.12 16.94 7.33
CA ALA A 36 27.32 17.75 7.52
C ALA A 36 28.39 17.12 8.43
N LEU A 37 28.00 16.22 9.35
CA LEU A 37 28.94 15.52 10.23
C LEU A 37 29.65 14.37 9.52
N VAL A 38 28.92 13.61 8.72
CA VAL A 38 29.46 12.49 7.95
C VAL A 38 30.49 13.00 6.95
N GLY A 39 31.66 12.36 6.90
CA GLY A 39 32.77 12.76 6.03
C GLY A 39 33.66 13.89 6.58
N ASN A 40 33.11 14.84 7.35
CA ASN A 40 33.88 15.97 7.87
C ASN A 40 34.45 15.73 9.28
N TRP A 41 33.74 14.96 10.10
CA TRP A 41 34.20 14.66 11.46
C TRP A 41 35.15 13.48 11.44
N GLN A 42 36.28 13.58 12.16
CA GLN A 42 37.22 12.48 12.36
C GLN A 42 36.86 11.70 13.61
N ILE A 43 36.83 10.38 13.49
CA ILE A 43 36.63 9.44 14.59
C ILE A 43 37.96 8.73 14.86
N SER A 44 38.36 8.73 16.12
CA SER A 44 39.49 7.95 16.60
C SER A 44 39.03 6.53 16.89
N ASP A 45 39.37 5.60 16.03
CA ASP A 45 39.32 4.18 16.37
C ASP A 45 40.66 3.78 17.02
N GLU A 46 40.72 2.67 17.76
CA GLU A 46 41.91 2.25 18.53
C GLU A 46 43.18 2.12 17.68
N ARG A 47 43.04 2.02 16.35
CA ARG A 47 44.14 1.79 15.41
C ARG A 47 44.23 2.82 14.27
N GLN A 48 43.21 3.66 14.05
CA GLN A 48 43.23 4.61 12.93
C GLN A 48 42.23 5.77 13.11
N GLN A 49 42.60 6.96 12.62
CA GLN A 49 41.68 8.08 12.41
C GLN A 49 40.97 7.90 11.07
N ARG A 50 39.64 7.87 11.09
CA ARG A 50 38.82 7.74 9.88
C ARG A 50 37.66 8.75 9.89
N PRO A 51 37.15 9.16 8.72
CA PRO A 51 35.97 10.01 8.67
C PRO A 51 34.75 9.29 9.26
N ALA A 52 33.86 10.08 9.87
CA ALA A 52 32.61 9.61 10.43
C ALA A 52 31.70 9.03 9.34
N GLN A 53 31.10 7.88 9.63
CA GLN A 53 30.14 7.20 8.78
C GLN A 53 28.76 7.21 9.46
N TYR A 54 27.70 6.95 8.70
CA TYR A 54 26.34 6.87 9.27
C TYR A 54 26.21 5.81 10.36
N ALA A 55 26.98 4.72 10.28
CA ALA A 55 26.99 3.66 11.29
C ALA A 55 27.51 4.12 12.66
N ASP A 56 28.25 5.23 12.72
CA ASP A 56 28.82 5.78 13.96
C ASP A 56 27.85 6.70 14.71
N ILE A 57 26.69 7.00 14.12
CA ILE A 57 25.74 7.97 14.64
C ILE A 57 24.56 7.22 15.27
N MET A 58 24.37 7.40 16.59
CA MET A 58 23.19 6.89 17.30
C MET A 58 22.30 8.04 17.76
N VAL A 59 21.06 8.04 17.27
CA VAL A 59 20.06 9.06 17.57
C VAL A 59 19.21 8.63 18.76
N LEU A 60 19.28 9.39 19.85
CA LEU A 60 18.52 9.12 21.08
C LEU A 60 17.28 10.00 21.13
N VAL A 61 16.11 9.37 21.24
CA VAL A 61 14.82 10.06 21.39
C VAL A 61 14.17 9.71 22.72
N ARG A 62 13.66 10.73 23.43
CA ARG A 62 12.97 10.53 24.72
C ARG A 62 11.63 9.81 24.57
N ARG A 63 10.85 10.19 23.56
CA ARG A 63 9.55 9.59 23.23
C ARG A 63 9.47 9.37 21.72
N ARG A 64 8.88 8.26 21.28
CA ARG A 64 8.77 7.89 19.86
C ARG A 64 7.60 8.55 19.12
N THR A 65 6.86 9.44 19.78
CA THR A 65 5.62 10.04 19.24
C THR A 65 5.83 10.78 17.91
N HIS A 66 6.99 11.39 17.72
CA HIS A 66 7.31 12.17 16.52
C HIS A 66 8.38 11.52 15.64
N LEU A 67 8.78 10.28 15.94
CA LEU A 67 9.86 9.59 15.23
C LEU A 67 9.59 9.48 13.73
N LYS A 68 8.31 9.30 13.33
CA LYS A 68 7.91 9.24 11.91
C LYS A 68 8.29 10.49 11.11
N ILE A 69 8.29 11.67 11.74
CA ILE A 69 8.63 12.95 11.09
C ILE A 69 10.13 12.98 10.81
N TYR A 70 10.96 12.58 11.78
CA TYR A 70 12.42 12.48 11.59
C TYR A 70 12.79 11.37 10.60
N GLU A 71 12.13 10.20 10.65
CA GLU A 71 12.32 9.14 9.65
C GLU A 71 11.98 9.61 8.24
N HIS A 72 10.97 10.47 8.08
CA HIS A 72 10.62 11.04 6.80
C HIS A 72 11.69 12.02 6.32
N ALA A 73 12.14 12.95 7.17
CA ALA A 73 13.21 13.89 6.82
C ALA A 73 14.52 13.18 6.44
N LEU A 74 14.91 12.13 7.18
CA LEU A 74 16.07 11.31 6.84
C LEU A 74 15.92 10.61 5.48
N ARG A 75 14.72 10.09 5.17
CA ARG A 75 14.43 9.52 3.84
C ARG A 75 14.55 10.56 2.72
N CYS A 76 13.99 11.75 2.92
CA CYS A 76 14.08 12.84 1.95
C CYS A 76 15.52 13.28 1.72
N ALA A 77 16.36 13.27 2.76
CA ALA A 77 17.79 13.58 2.67
C ALA A 77 18.64 12.39 2.18
N ALA A 78 18.03 11.26 1.79
CA ALA A 78 18.70 10.02 1.39
C ALA A 78 19.71 9.47 2.43
N ILE A 79 19.47 9.74 3.71
CA ILE A 79 20.31 9.26 4.81
C ILE A 79 19.85 7.84 5.20
N PRO A 80 20.73 6.82 5.16
CA PRO A 80 20.38 5.49 5.61
C PRO A 80 20.21 5.46 7.12
N PHE A 81 19.13 4.85 7.61
CA PHE A 81 18.88 4.68 9.05
C PHE A 81 18.24 3.33 9.35
N LEU A 82 18.49 2.85 10.56
CA LEU A 82 17.81 1.71 11.15
C LEU A 82 17.00 2.18 12.36
N THR A 83 15.70 1.90 12.35
CA THR A 83 14.84 2.08 13.53
C THR A 83 14.58 0.70 14.11
N SER A 84 14.80 0.54 15.42
CA SER A 84 14.29 -0.60 16.17
C SER A 84 12.76 -0.51 16.25
N ARG A 85 12.06 -0.93 15.19
CA ARG A 85 10.60 -0.95 15.13
C ARG A 85 10.10 -2.09 16.02
N ARG A 86 9.46 -1.78 17.14
CA ARG A 86 8.42 -2.66 17.70
C ARG A 86 7.11 -2.35 16.96
N GLY A 87 6.55 -3.33 16.25
CA GLY A 87 5.16 -3.27 15.78
C GLY A 87 4.90 -2.72 14.37
N GLY A 88 5.86 -2.82 13.46
CA GLY A 88 5.67 -2.42 12.05
C GLY A 88 5.30 -3.56 11.11
N LEU A 89 5.77 -4.79 11.37
CA LEU A 89 5.68 -5.90 10.44
C LEU A 89 4.23 -6.24 10.06
N LEU A 90 3.34 -6.38 11.05
CA LEU A 90 1.93 -6.68 10.82
C LEU A 90 1.12 -5.51 10.22
N ASN A 91 1.69 -4.30 10.20
CA ASN A 91 1.09 -3.11 9.59
C ASN A 91 1.63 -2.83 8.18
N THR A 92 2.42 -3.75 7.62
CA THR A 92 2.91 -3.65 6.23
C THR A 92 1.82 -4.07 5.25
N LEU A 93 1.92 -3.62 4.00
CA LEU A 93 0.99 -4.03 2.94
C LEU A 93 1.10 -5.55 2.70
N GLU A 94 2.33 -6.06 2.72
CA GLU A 94 2.64 -7.48 2.56
C GLU A 94 1.99 -8.34 3.64
N ALA A 95 2.02 -7.88 4.90
CA ALA A 95 1.34 -8.57 5.99
C ALA A 95 -0.19 -8.52 5.84
N SER A 96 -0.75 -7.41 5.37
CA SER A 96 -2.18 -7.29 5.08
C SER A 96 -2.62 -8.23 3.96
N ASP A 97 -1.81 -8.37 2.91
CA ASP A 97 -2.06 -9.26 1.78
C ASP A 97 -2.07 -10.74 2.22
N ILE A 98 -1.10 -11.14 3.05
CA ILE A 98 -1.05 -12.49 3.63
C ILE A 98 -2.23 -12.70 4.59
N GLN A 99 -2.59 -11.70 5.40
CA GLN A 99 -3.73 -11.80 6.29
C GLN A 99 -5.04 -12.00 5.52
N ALA A 100 -5.23 -11.29 4.40
CA ALA A 100 -6.39 -11.46 3.53
C ALA A 100 -6.45 -12.88 2.95
N LEU A 101 -5.30 -13.40 2.47
CA LEU A 101 -5.21 -14.77 1.98
C LEU A 101 -5.59 -15.80 3.06
N LEU A 102 -5.01 -15.68 4.26
CA LEU A 102 -5.32 -16.58 5.37
C LEU A 102 -6.78 -16.49 5.80
N THR A 103 -7.34 -15.28 5.82
CA THR A 103 -8.76 -15.06 6.13
C THR A 103 -9.65 -15.76 5.12
N PHE A 104 -9.32 -15.70 3.83
CA PHE A 104 -10.03 -16.42 2.79
C PHE A 104 -9.91 -17.95 2.95
N LEU A 105 -8.73 -18.48 3.25
CA LEU A 105 -8.54 -19.92 3.43
C LEU A 105 -9.34 -20.47 4.62
N ILE A 106 -9.50 -19.70 5.69
CA ILE A 106 -10.33 -20.08 6.85
C ILE A 106 -11.82 -19.95 6.51
N THR A 107 -12.20 -18.94 5.73
CA THR A 107 -13.61 -18.63 5.42
C THR A 107 -13.79 -18.43 3.90
N PRO A 108 -14.08 -19.49 3.13
CA PRO A 108 -14.19 -19.42 1.66
C PRO A 108 -15.41 -18.64 1.13
N PHE A 109 -16.17 -18.00 2.02
CA PHE A 109 -17.28 -17.09 1.70
C PHE A 109 -16.92 -15.61 1.95
N ALA A 110 -15.69 -15.31 2.35
CA ALA A 110 -15.21 -13.94 2.58
C ALA A 110 -14.84 -13.25 1.27
N ASP A 111 -15.84 -12.72 0.56
CA ASP A 111 -15.68 -12.11 -0.77
C ASP A 111 -14.67 -10.96 -0.80
N LEU A 112 -14.67 -10.10 0.23
CA LEU A 112 -13.71 -8.99 0.34
C LEU A 112 -12.27 -9.49 0.50
N ALA A 113 -12.07 -10.53 1.31
CA ALA A 113 -10.76 -11.13 1.51
C ALA A 113 -10.26 -11.75 0.20
N LEU A 114 -11.12 -12.48 -0.51
CA LEU A 114 -10.80 -13.03 -1.83
C LEU A 114 -10.46 -11.93 -2.84
N ALA A 115 -11.26 -10.85 -2.91
CA ALA A 115 -11.01 -9.73 -3.81
C ALA A 115 -9.66 -9.08 -3.55
N GLN A 116 -9.32 -8.83 -2.27
CA GLN A 116 -8.02 -8.32 -1.88
C GLN A 116 -6.91 -9.29 -2.30
N THR A 117 -7.04 -10.58 -1.97
CA THR A 117 -6.09 -11.64 -2.33
C THR A 117 -5.81 -11.69 -3.83
N LEU A 118 -6.83 -11.63 -4.68
CA LEU A 118 -6.67 -11.65 -6.15
C LEU A 118 -5.90 -10.43 -6.69
N ARG A 119 -6.02 -9.28 -6.03
CA ARG A 119 -5.33 -8.04 -6.42
C ARG A 119 -3.86 -7.99 -5.97
N THR A 120 -3.48 -8.80 -4.98
CA THR A 120 -2.10 -8.87 -4.48
C THR A 120 -1.13 -9.25 -5.60
N PRO A 121 0.16 -8.87 -5.49
CA PRO A 121 1.19 -9.27 -6.46
C PRO A 121 1.40 -10.79 -6.56
N LEU A 122 0.88 -11.60 -5.63
CA LEU A 122 0.93 -13.06 -5.71
C LEU A 122 0.13 -13.60 -6.90
N PHE A 123 -0.98 -12.95 -7.23
CA PHE A 123 -1.91 -13.36 -8.29
C PHE A 123 -1.93 -12.36 -9.45
N GLY A 124 -1.87 -11.06 -9.15
CA GLY A 124 -1.77 -10.00 -10.15
C GLY A 124 -3.02 -9.86 -11.04
N CYS A 125 -4.20 -10.17 -10.52
CA CYS A 125 -5.45 -10.00 -11.28
C CYS A 125 -5.72 -8.51 -11.51
N ARG A 126 -6.31 -8.19 -12.68
CA ARG A 126 -6.64 -6.82 -13.05
C ARG A 126 -8.03 -6.42 -12.53
N ASP A 127 -8.34 -5.13 -12.58
CA ASP A 127 -9.66 -4.65 -12.18
C ASP A 127 -10.77 -5.24 -13.06
N GLU A 128 -10.50 -5.47 -14.35
CA GLU A 128 -11.41 -6.16 -15.28
C GLU A 128 -11.79 -7.56 -14.78
N ASP A 129 -10.81 -8.33 -14.27
CA ASP A 129 -11.02 -9.67 -13.72
C ASP A 129 -11.94 -9.62 -12.47
N LEU A 130 -11.74 -8.61 -11.61
CA LEU A 130 -12.58 -8.41 -10.42
C LEU A 130 -13.99 -7.94 -10.79
N MET A 131 -14.14 -7.10 -11.81
CA MET A 131 -15.43 -6.63 -12.31
C MET A 131 -16.26 -7.77 -12.90
N LEU A 132 -15.60 -8.70 -13.60
CA LEU A 132 -16.22 -9.95 -14.08
C LEU A 132 -16.75 -10.77 -12.89
N LEU A 133 -15.96 -10.95 -11.83
CA LEU A 133 -16.39 -11.67 -10.61
C LEU A 133 -17.52 -10.97 -9.85
N ALA A 134 -17.46 -9.64 -9.77
CA ALA A 134 -18.49 -8.82 -9.12
C ALA A 134 -19.85 -8.91 -9.84
N GLY A 135 -19.87 -9.27 -11.13
CA GLY A 135 -21.06 -9.22 -11.97
C GLY A 135 -21.51 -7.79 -12.28
N ALA A 136 -20.59 -6.82 -12.17
CA ALA A 136 -20.88 -5.40 -12.27
C ALA A 136 -21.11 -4.89 -13.72
N GLY A 137 -21.00 -5.76 -14.72
CA GLY A 137 -21.29 -5.43 -16.13
C GLY A 137 -22.75 -5.10 -16.45
N SER A 138 -23.69 -5.21 -15.50
CA SER A 138 -25.14 -5.05 -15.77
C SER A 138 -25.77 -3.74 -15.25
N LYS A 139 -25.03 -2.81 -14.63
CA LYS A 139 -25.61 -1.56 -14.08
C LYS A 139 -24.85 -0.29 -14.44
N VAL A 140 -24.40 -0.15 -15.68
CA VAL A 140 -24.09 1.18 -16.25
C VAL A 140 -25.25 1.60 -17.16
N GLN A 141 -26.37 1.99 -16.57
CA GLN A 141 -27.31 2.90 -17.22
C GLN A 141 -26.89 4.32 -16.84
N GLY A 142 -26.07 4.93 -17.70
CA GLY A 142 -25.57 6.29 -17.49
C GLY A 142 -24.47 6.72 -18.46
N SER A 143 -24.85 6.91 -19.72
CA SER A 143 -24.23 7.80 -20.75
C SER A 143 -22.73 7.71 -21.06
N SER A 144 -22.46 7.19 -22.28
CA SER A 144 -21.49 7.72 -23.26
C SER A 144 -20.00 7.50 -23.03
N SER A 145 -19.45 6.41 -23.57
CA SER A 145 -18.36 6.43 -24.57
C SER A 145 -17.93 5.00 -24.94
N GLU A 146 -17.67 4.80 -26.22
CA GLU A 146 -17.33 3.54 -26.86
C GLU A 146 -15.98 2.99 -26.38
N GLY A 147 -16.03 1.79 -25.82
CA GLY A 147 -14.89 0.92 -25.58
C GLY A 147 -15.46 -0.48 -25.41
N GLU A 148 -15.24 -1.34 -26.41
CA GLU A 148 -15.69 -2.75 -26.41
C GLU A 148 -15.11 -3.51 -25.21
N LEU A 149 -15.81 -3.45 -24.08
CA LEU A 149 -15.73 -4.48 -23.07
C LEU A 149 -16.67 -5.58 -23.52
N ALA A 150 -16.10 -6.75 -23.83
CA ALA A 150 -16.86 -7.93 -24.20
C ALA A 150 -18.05 -8.13 -23.24
N PRO A 151 -19.27 -8.36 -23.75
CA PRO A 151 -20.42 -8.56 -22.89
C PRO A 151 -20.11 -9.70 -21.93
N CYS A 152 -20.30 -9.48 -20.62
CA CYS A 152 -20.14 -10.51 -19.61
C CYS A 152 -20.95 -11.75 -20.07
N PRO A 153 -20.30 -12.88 -20.36
CA PRO A 153 -21.03 -14.08 -20.69
C PRO A 153 -21.61 -14.57 -19.37
N LEU A 154 -22.93 -14.38 -19.21
CA LEU A 154 -23.82 -14.94 -18.19
C LEU A 154 -24.20 -14.02 -17.01
N PRO A 155 -25.45 -14.13 -16.54
CA PRO A 155 -25.86 -13.60 -15.25
C PRO A 155 -25.27 -14.48 -14.14
N LEU A 156 -24.10 -14.12 -13.62
CA LEU A 156 -23.60 -14.71 -12.37
C LEU A 156 -24.65 -14.48 -11.28
N ALA A 157 -25.11 -15.56 -10.65
CA ALA A 157 -26.24 -15.48 -9.74
C ALA A 157 -25.89 -14.56 -8.55
N PRO A 158 -26.74 -13.58 -8.19
CA PRO A 158 -26.39 -12.54 -7.22
C PRO A 158 -26.14 -13.07 -5.81
N HIS A 159 -26.58 -14.31 -5.52
CA HIS A 159 -26.48 -14.96 -4.22
C HIS A 159 -25.21 -15.81 -4.04
N LEU A 160 -24.41 -16.01 -5.09
CA LEU A 160 -23.18 -16.82 -5.01
C LEU A 160 -22.02 -15.99 -4.49
N SER A 161 -21.20 -16.59 -3.63
CA SER A 161 -19.92 -16.02 -3.21
C SER A 161 -18.98 -15.89 -4.40
N TRP A 162 -18.03 -14.97 -4.32
CA TRP A 162 -17.04 -14.75 -5.38
C TRP A 162 -16.21 -15.99 -5.66
N TRP A 163 -15.98 -16.85 -4.65
CA TRP A 163 -15.29 -18.12 -4.84
C TRP A 163 -16.08 -19.06 -5.76
N GLN A 164 -17.39 -19.20 -5.54
CA GLN A 164 -18.25 -20.04 -6.37
C GLN A 164 -18.36 -19.48 -7.80
N ARG A 165 -18.45 -18.14 -7.93
CA ARG A 165 -18.43 -17.48 -9.24
C ARG A 165 -17.14 -17.73 -9.99
N LEU A 166 -16.01 -17.66 -9.30
CA LEU A 166 -14.70 -17.95 -9.86
C LEU A 166 -14.59 -19.41 -10.32
N GLN A 167 -15.15 -20.38 -9.57
CA GLN A 167 -15.24 -21.77 -10.02
C GLN A 167 -16.10 -21.91 -11.29
N GLN A 168 -17.27 -21.28 -11.34
CA GLN A 168 -18.14 -21.31 -12.52
C GLN A 168 -17.48 -20.69 -13.76
N LEU A 169 -16.77 -19.57 -13.62
CA LEU A 169 -16.07 -18.93 -14.75
C LEU A 169 -14.98 -19.82 -15.35
N VAL A 170 -14.33 -20.65 -14.53
CA VAL A 170 -13.36 -21.64 -15.01
C VAL A 170 -14.05 -22.78 -15.76
N GLU A 171 -15.17 -23.27 -15.26
CA GLU A 171 -15.95 -24.33 -15.93
C GLU A 171 -16.50 -23.88 -17.30
N VAL A 172 -16.89 -22.61 -17.41
CA VAL A 172 -17.43 -22.03 -18.65
C VAL A 172 -16.32 -21.58 -19.63
N ALA A 173 -15.04 -21.70 -19.23
CA ALA A 173 -13.86 -21.35 -20.04
C ALA A 173 -13.79 -19.89 -20.49
N THR A 174 -14.39 -18.96 -19.75
CA THR A 174 -14.36 -17.51 -20.02
C THR A 174 -13.36 -16.75 -19.13
N ALA A 175 -12.59 -17.47 -18.32
CA ALA A 175 -11.65 -16.89 -17.37
C ALA A 175 -10.30 -16.49 -18.00
N THR A 176 -9.81 -15.31 -17.64
CA THR A 176 -8.45 -14.83 -17.94
C THR A 176 -7.39 -15.81 -17.38
N PRO A 177 -6.21 -15.98 -18.02
CA PRO A 177 -5.15 -16.86 -17.51
C PRO A 177 -4.70 -16.56 -16.07
N THR A 178 -4.78 -15.30 -15.64
CA THR A 178 -4.52 -14.86 -14.25
C THR A 178 -5.53 -15.47 -13.27
N LEU A 179 -6.82 -15.41 -13.60
CA LEU A 179 -7.90 -16.00 -12.82
C LEU A 179 -7.81 -17.54 -12.77
N LEU A 180 -7.49 -18.18 -13.91
CA LEU A 180 -7.27 -19.63 -13.95
C LEU A 180 -6.13 -20.06 -13.04
N ARG A 181 -5.00 -19.33 -13.07
CA ARG A 181 -3.86 -19.58 -12.16
C ARG A 181 -4.28 -19.38 -10.71
N ALA A 182 -5.01 -18.30 -10.41
CA ALA A 182 -5.45 -18.00 -9.06
C ALA A 182 -6.38 -19.07 -8.50
N GLN A 183 -7.37 -19.48 -9.28
CA GLN A 183 -8.29 -20.56 -8.96
C GLN A 183 -7.53 -21.85 -8.60
N ARG A 184 -6.58 -22.25 -9.45
CA ARG A 184 -5.84 -23.49 -9.26
C ARG A 184 -5.02 -23.49 -7.98
N LEU A 185 -4.34 -22.38 -7.70
CA LEU A 185 -3.54 -22.24 -6.48
C LEU A 185 -4.41 -22.23 -5.23
N LEU A 186 -5.48 -21.42 -5.22
CA LEU A 186 -6.39 -21.32 -4.09
C LEU A 186 -7.10 -22.65 -3.83
N GLN A 187 -7.53 -23.36 -4.87
CA GLN A 187 -8.14 -24.68 -4.72
C GLN A 187 -7.15 -25.70 -4.16
N GLY A 188 -5.89 -25.68 -4.62
CA GLY A 188 -4.84 -26.53 -4.07
C GLY A 188 -4.53 -26.24 -2.61
N TRP A 189 -4.54 -24.96 -2.20
CA TRP A 189 -4.30 -24.59 -0.80
C TRP A 189 -5.48 -24.87 0.11
N LEU A 190 -6.71 -24.69 -0.36
CA LEU A 190 -7.91 -25.08 0.40
C LEU A 190 -7.91 -26.59 0.68
N ALA A 191 -7.56 -27.41 -0.31
CA ALA A 191 -7.46 -28.86 -0.13
C ALA A 191 -6.36 -29.31 0.86
N LEU A 192 -5.41 -28.43 1.20
CA LEU A 192 -4.38 -28.67 2.22
C LEU A 192 -4.75 -28.09 3.58
N ALA A 193 -5.75 -27.21 3.64
CA ALA A 193 -6.21 -26.57 4.86
C ALA A 193 -7.27 -27.41 5.60
N ASP A 194 -7.96 -28.28 4.88
CA ASP A 194 -8.87 -29.34 5.40
C ASP A 194 -8.10 -30.59 5.84
#